data_AF-A0A173VAM6-F1
#
_entry.id   AF-A0A173VAM6-F1
#
_cell.length_a   1.000
_cell.length_b   1.000
_cell.length_c   1.000
_cell.angle_alpha   90.00
_cell.angle_beta   90.00
_cell.angle_gamma   90.00
#
_symmetry.space_group_name_H-M   'P 1'
#
loop_
_entity.id
_entity.type
_entity.pdbx_description
1 polymer ?
#
loop_
_entity_poly.entity_id
_entity_poly.type
_entity_poly.pdbx_seq_one_letter_code
_entity_poly.pdbx_strand_id
1 'polypeptide(L)'
;MEYHANDWLGRWQNFEAYLTSSDPYLTRAWQDAETAAAAMPMFCGGVKVFWQRACVTTSPENPHTLGGWNITLAVGEKLCIEWLDEDGASLGKAVYHLESVLEKGLEGKENALFVAEDMPENWPFRCLLAMEPMPPRTARQTGGLLSHLHFQYASQRNLLVDPETQKLYNPMWYATVCDGDGTLLEKCNIVRALHRLPLWAELPEK
;
A
#
# COMPACT_ATOMS: atom_id res chain seq x y z
N MET A 1 -2.48 -1.18 18.71
CA MET A 1 -1.69 -0.25 17.90
C MET A 1 -1.74 1.11 18.57
N GLU A 2 -0.59 1.74 18.81
CA GLU A 2 -0.52 3.11 19.32
C GLU A 2 -0.44 4.05 18.11
N TYR A 3 -1.53 4.76 17.80
CA TYR A 3 -1.62 5.57 16.59
C TYR A 3 -0.83 6.88 16.74
N HIS A 4 0.08 7.14 15.79
CA HIS A 4 0.74 8.43 15.65
C HIS A 4 0.63 8.93 14.21
N ALA A 5 0.03 10.11 14.02
CA ALA A 5 -0.19 10.69 12.69
C ALA A 5 1.10 10.86 11.88
N ASN A 6 2.22 11.13 12.56
CA ASN A 6 3.52 11.38 11.94
C ASN A 6 4.04 10.19 11.12
N ASP A 7 3.67 8.96 11.47
CA ASP A 7 4.14 7.77 10.76
C ASP A 7 3.53 7.64 9.35
N TRP A 8 2.39 8.28 9.14
CA TRP A 8 1.61 8.25 7.89
C TRP A 8 1.95 9.38 6.93
N LEU A 9 2.62 10.43 7.39
CA LEU A 9 2.81 11.65 6.61
C LEU A 9 3.72 11.44 5.38
N GLY A 10 3.57 12.34 4.41
CA GLY A 10 4.41 12.41 3.22
C GLY A 10 3.77 11.79 1.98
N ARG A 11 4.59 11.62 0.95
CA ARG A 11 4.18 11.04 -0.33
C ARG A 11 4.26 9.52 -0.26
N TRP A 12 3.26 8.86 -0.80
CA TRP A 12 3.22 7.43 -0.96
C TRP A 12 2.96 7.10 -2.43
N GLN A 13 3.69 6.13 -2.97
CA GLN A 13 3.59 5.68 -4.35
C GLN A 13 2.94 4.29 -4.40
N ASN A 14 2.00 4.09 -5.31
CA ASN A 14 1.37 2.80 -5.55
C ASN A 14 2.41 1.75 -6.00
N PHE A 15 2.37 0.57 -5.38
CA PHE A 15 3.21 -0.58 -5.72
C PHE A 15 2.97 -1.12 -7.13
N GLU A 16 1.79 -0.89 -7.72
CA GLU A 16 1.51 -1.29 -9.11
C GLU A 16 2.53 -0.69 -10.10
N ALA A 17 3.04 0.50 -9.82
CA ALA A 17 4.11 1.12 -10.61
C ALA A 17 5.38 0.26 -10.68
N TYR A 18 5.63 -0.60 -9.68
CA TYR A 18 6.80 -1.48 -9.67
C TYR A 18 6.56 -2.71 -10.55
N LEU A 19 5.30 -3.17 -10.65
CA LEU A 19 4.90 -4.33 -11.45
C LEU A 19 4.97 -4.03 -12.95
N THR A 20 4.52 -2.82 -13.33
CA THR A 20 4.44 -2.34 -14.71
C THR A 20 5.69 -1.60 -15.21
N SER A 21 6.64 -1.30 -14.31
CA SER A 21 7.89 -0.63 -14.67
C SER A 21 8.67 -1.38 -15.76
N SER A 22 9.12 -0.61 -16.75
CA SER A 22 10.06 -1.05 -17.80
C SER A 22 11.53 -0.79 -17.42
N ASP A 23 11.80 -0.29 -16.21
CA ASP A 23 13.16 -0.10 -15.74
C ASP A 23 13.90 -1.46 -15.67
N PRO A 24 15.14 -1.56 -16.22
CA PRO A 24 15.85 -2.83 -16.30
C PRO A 24 16.17 -3.43 -14.92
N TYR A 25 16.37 -2.61 -13.88
CA TYR A 25 16.69 -3.09 -12.55
C TYR A 25 15.47 -3.66 -11.83
N LEU A 26 14.32 -2.98 -11.94
CA LEU A 26 13.06 -3.54 -11.45
C LEU A 26 12.67 -4.80 -12.22
N THR A 27 12.87 -4.80 -13.54
CA THR A 27 12.68 -6.00 -14.37
C THR A 27 13.54 -7.15 -13.86
N ARG A 28 14.82 -6.89 -13.56
CA ARG A 28 15.72 -7.90 -13.01
C ARG A 28 15.29 -8.38 -11.62
N ALA A 29 14.91 -7.47 -10.73
CA ALA A 29 14.43 -7.84 -9.39
C ALA A 29 13.22 -8.77 -9.44
N TRP A 30 12.30 -8.52 -10.38
CA TRP A 30 11.16 -9.41 -10.61
C TRP A 30 11.56 -10.75 -11.25
N GLN A 31 12.51 -10.79 -12.17
CA GLN A 31 13.01 -12.06 -12.74
C GLN A 31 13.65 -12.95 -11.66
N ASP A 32 14.44 -12.35 -10.78
CA ASP A 32 15.02 -13.07 -9.63
C ASP A 32 13.90 -13.60 -8.71
N ALA A 33 12.85 -12.81 -8.48
CA ALA A 33 11.69 -13.22 -7.69
C ALA A 33 10.90 -14.38 -8.33
N GLU A 34 10.60 -14.31 -9.63
CA GLU A 34 9.97 -15.39 -10.40
C GLU A 34 10.77 -16.69 -10.28
N THR A 35 12.10 -16.60 -10.42
CA THR A 35 12.98 -17.77 -10.30
C THR A 35 12.95 -18.37 -8.90
N ALA A 36 13.06 -17.53 -7.86
CA ALA A 36 13.10 -17.99 -6.48
C ALA A 36 11.77 -18.59 -6.00
N ALA A 37 10.65 -18.09 -6.53
CA ALA A 37 9.33 -18.50 -6.10
C ALA A 37 8.64 -19.52 -7.03
N ALA A 38 9.31 -19.94 -8.12
CA ALA A 38 8.76 -20.84 -9.15
C ALA A 38 8.19 -22.16 -8.59
N ALA A 39 8.78 -22.70 -7.52
CA ALA A 39 8.34 -23.94 -6.90
C ALA A 39 7.20 -23.77 -5.88
N MET A 40 6.81 -22.53 -5.54
CA MET A 40 5.79 -22.28 -4.54
C MET A 40 4.39 -22.36 -5.15
N PRO A 41 3.47 -23.19 -4.62
CA PRO A 41 2.13 -23.37 -5.20
C PRO A 41 1.32 -22.07 -5.36
N MET A 42 1.53 -21.11 -4.45
CA MET A 42 0.88 -19.79 -4.49
C MET A 42 1.20 -19.01 -5.77
N PHE A 43 2.38 -19.23 -6.37
CA PHE A 43 2.87 -18.53 -7.56
C PHE A 43 2.82 -19.39 -8.82
N CYS A 44 1.96 -20.43 -8.86
CA CYS A 44 1.80 -21.31 -10.02
C CYS A 44 1.45 -20.55 -11.34
N GLY A 45 0.88 -19.34 -11.22
CA GLY A 45 0.60 -18.45 -12.36
C GLY A 45 1.64 -17.34 -12.60
N GLY A 46 2.77 -17.35 -11.89
CA GLY A 46 3.77 -16.30 -11.88
C GLY A 46 3.62 -15.35 -10.69
N VAL A 47 4.75 -14.90 -10.17
CA VAL A 47 4.86 -13.97 -9.05
C VAL A 47 4.22 -12.63 -9.41
N LYS A 48 4.54 -12.04 -10.57
CA LYS A 48 3.96 -10.76 -10.97
C LYS A 48 2.44 -10.83 -11.09
N VAL A 49 1.90 -11.91 -11.65
CA VAL A 49 0.45 -12.11 -11.82
C VAL A 49 -0.25 -12.19 -10.46
N PHE A 50 0.36 -12.86 -9.49
CA PHE A 50 -0.16 -12.91 -8.12
C PHE A 50 -0.25 -11.50 -7.52
N TRP A 51 0.84 -10.73 -7.56
CA TRP A 51 0.89 -9.38 -6.97
C TRP A 51 0.02 -8.37 -7.72
N GLN A 52 -0.12 -8.49 -9.03
CA GLN A 52 -1.07 -7.68 -9.82
C GLN A 52 -2.50 -7.86 -9.32
N ARG A 53 -2.92 -9.09 -9.03
CA ARG A 53 -4.27 -9.35 -8.50
C ARG A 53 -4.42 -8.89 -7.05
N ALA A 54 -3.40 -9.11 -6.22
CA ALA A 54 -3.48 -8.83 -4.79
C ALA A 54 -3.41 -7.33 -4.47
N CYS A 55 -2.58 -6.59 -5.22
CA CYS A 55 -2.30 -5.18 -4.98
C CYS A 55 -3.03 -4.21 -5.93
N VAL A 56 -3.93 -4.72 -6.78
CA VAL A 56 -4.73 -3.88 -7.68
C VAL A 56 -5.42 -2.77 -6.89
N THR A 57 -5.34 -1.54 -7.38
CA THR A 57 -5.98 -0.40 -6.74
C THR A 57 -7.31 -0.04 -7.35
N THR A 58 -7.67 -0.52 -8.54
CA THR A 58 -9.01 -0.29 -9.10
C THR A 58 -10.07 -1.09 -8.36
N SER A 59 -11.29 -0.55 -8.32
CA SER A 59 -12.45 -1.18 -7.71
C SER A 59 -13.72 -0.84 -8.50
N PRO A 60 -14.86 -1.50 -8.23
CA PRO A 60 -16.14 -1.08 -8.83
C PRO A 60 -16.52 0.38 -8.53
N GLU A 61 -16.03 0.94 -7.41
CA GLU A 61 -16.30 2.33 -7.02
C GLU A 61 -15.27 3.32 -7.59
N ASN A 62 -14.05 2.86 -7.89
CA ASN A 62 -13.00 3.68 -8.48
C ASN A 62 -12.32 2.94 -9.65
N PRO A 63 -12.61 3.29 -10.91
CA PRO A 63 -12.01 2.64 -12.07
C PRO A 63 -10.59 3.12 -12.38
N HIS A 64 -10.09 4.14 -11.67
CA HIS A 64 -8.77 4.72 -11.93
C HIS A 64 -7.69 3.99 -11.13
N THR A 65 -6.61 3.57 -11.80
CA THR A 65 -5.40 3.09 -11.11
C THR A 65 -4.85 4.24 -10.27
N LEU A 66 -4.58 3.98 -8.99
CA LEU A 66 -3.99 4.98 -8.12
C LEU A 66 -2.51 5.16 -8.44
N GLY A 67 -2.02 6.39 -8.47
CA GLY A 67 -0.58 6.69 -8.43
C GLY A 67 -0.04 6.67 -7.00
N GLY A 68 -0.94 6.80 -6.02
CA GLY A 68 -0.65 6.82 -4.59
C GLY A 68 -1.42 7.94 -3.92
N TRP A 69 -0.84 8.54 -2.88
CA TRP A 69 -1.44 9.65 -2.17
C TRP A 69 -0.41 10.55 -1.49
N ASN A 70 -0.83 11.76 -1.15
CA ASN A 70 -0.09 12.67 -0.28
C ASN A 70 -0.82 12.81 1.05
N ILE A 71 -0.12 12.60 2.16
CA ILE A 71 -0.68 12.75 3.50
C ILE A 71 -0.02 13.92 4.21
N THR A 72 -0.84 14.83 4.73
CA THR A 72 -0.43 15.98 5.53
C THR A 72 -1.17 15.99 6.86
N LEU A 73 -0.60 16.64 7.86
CA LEU A 73 -1.22 16.73 9.18
C LEU A 73 -2.39 17.72 9.14
N ALA A 74 -3.55 17.28 9.65
CA ALA A 74 -4.70 18.13 9.93
C ALA A 74 -4.82 18.40 11.45
N VAL A 75 -5.80 19.21 11.83
CA VAL A 75 -6.03 19.56 13.24
C VAL A 75 -6.37 18.32 14.06
N GLY A 76 -5.76 18.18 15.24
CA GLY A 76 -6.08 17.12 16.21
C GLY A 76 -5.59 15.73 15.82
N GLU A 77 -4.36 15.62 15.29
CA GLU A 77 -3.74 14.35 14.84
C GLU A 77 -4.50 13.62 13.72
N LYS A 78 -5.42 14.33 13.05
CA LYS A 78 -6.11 13.83 11.87
C LYS A 78 -5.19 13.88 10.64
N LEU A 79 -5.53 13.07 9.64
CA LEU A 79 -4.80 13.02 8.39
C LEU A 79 -5.57 13.76 7.30
N CYS A 80 -4.93 14.68 6.58
CA CYS A 80 -5.47 15.16 5.32
C CYS A 80 -4.82 14.38 4.18
N ILE A 81 -5.62 13.56 3.51
CA ILE A 81 -5.18 12.64 2.46
C ILE A 81 -5.68 13.16 1.12
N GLU A 82 -4.76 13.36 0.19
CA GLU A 82 -5.05 13.61 -1.22
C GLU A 82 -4.73 12.37 -2.04
N TRP A 83 -5.74 11.79 -2.67
CA TRP A 83 -5.65 10.61 -3.52
C TRP A 83 -5.28 11.03 -4.94
N LEU A 84 -4.36 10.28 -5.56
CA LEU A 84 -3.83 10.60 -6.88
C LEU A 84 -4.04 9.42 -7.83
N ASP A 85 -4.37 9.70 -9.09
CA ASP A 85 -4.29 8.70 -10.16
C ASP A 85 -2.84 8.48 -10.61
N GLU A 86 -2.64 7.53 -11.53
CA GLU A 86 -1.31 7.14 -12.02
C GLU A 86 -0.53 8.28 -12.69
N ASP A 87 -1.23 9.27 -13.25
CA ASP A 87 -0.64 10.47 -13.87
C ASP A 87 -0.37 11.58 -12.83
N GLY A 88 -0.78 11.37 -11.57
CA GLY A 88 -0.62 12.31 -10.47
C GLY A 88 -1.71 13.38 -10.39
N ALA A 89 -2.82 13.22 -11.12
CA ALA A 89 -3.98 14.08 -10.98
C ALA A 89 -4.78 13.74 -9.71
N SER A 90 -5.33 14.76 -9.08
CA SER A 90 -6.09 14.61 -7.84
C SER A 90 -7.44 13.92 -8.10
N LEU A 91 -7.67 12.80 -7.43
CA LEU A 91 -8.94 12.06 -7.39
C LEU A 91 -9.84 12.52 -6.23
N GLY A 92 -9.33 13.39 -5.38
CA GLY A 92 -10.04 13.98 -4.25
C GLY A 92 -9.19 14.06 -3.01
N LYS A 93 -9.60 14.94 -2.09
CA LYS A 93 -8.88 15.24 -0.86
C LYS A 93 -9.85 15.42 0.28
N ALA A 94 -9.58 14.80 1.42
CA ALA A 94 -10.40 14.93 2.61
C ALA A 94 -9.56 14.87 3.89
N VAL A 95 -10.15 15.31 5.00
CA VAL A 95 -9.62 15.08 6.35
C VAL A 95 -10.21 13.78 6.86
N TYR A 96 -9.40 12.97 7.51
CA TYR A 96 -9.75 11.66 8.05
C TYR A 96 -9.50 11.62 9.54
N HIS A 97 -10.48 11.13 10.30
CA HIS A 97 -10.28 10.73 11.69
C HIS A 97 -10.10 9.22 11.79
N LEU A 98 -9.37 8.79 12.82
CA LEU A 98 -9.30 7.38 13.18
C LEU A 98 -10.62 6.98 13.85
N GLU A 99 -11.38 6.11 13.21
CA GLU A 99 -12.67 5.62 13.70
C GLU A 99 -12.49 4.47 14.69
N SER A 100 -11.66 3.48 14.32
CA SER A 100 -11.39 2.30 15.16
C SER A 100 -10.12 1.58 14.72
N VAL A 101 -9.67 0.64 15.54
CA VAL A 101 -8.59 -0.30 15.20
C VAL A 101 -9.15 -1.71 15.12
N LEU A 102 -8.95 -2.36 13.98
CA LEU A 102 -9.29 -3.76 13.79
C LEU A 102 -8.11 -4.63 14.24
N GLU A 103 -8.30 -5.47 15.27
CA GLU A 103 -7.21 -6.29 15.84
C GLU A 103 -6.61 -7.29 14.85
N LYS A 104 -7.42 -7.80 13.93
CA LYS A 104 -7.06 -8.85 12.95
C LYS A 104 -7.53 -8.46 11.55
N GLY A 105 -6.87 -7.48 10.97
CA GLY A 105 -7.07 -7.04 9.59
C GLY A 105 -6.13 -7.73 8.60
N LEU A 106 -5.56 -6.93 7.71
CA LEU A 106 -4.64 -7.36 6.67
C LEU A 106 -3.43 -8.07 7.28
N GLU A 107 -3.04 -9.19 6.66
CA GLU A 107 -2.01 -10.11 7.17
C GLU A 107 -2.23 -10.62 8.60
N GLY A 108 -3.45 -10.50 9.14
CA GLY A 108 -3.75 -10.82 10.53
C GLY A 108 -3.17 -9.84 11.55
N LYS A 109 -2.67 -8.67 11.10
CA LYS A 109 -2.16 -7.59 11.97
C LYS A 109 -3.25 -6.58 12.30
N GLU A 110 -2.96 -5.69 13.25
CA GLU A 110 -3.84 -4.57 13.56
C GLU A 110 -3.93 -3.60 12.38
N ASN A 111 -5.12 -3.09 12.09
CA ASN A 111 -5.35 -2.10 11.04
C ASN A 111 -6.11 -0.90 11.60
N ALA A 112 -5.69 0.29 11.22
CA ALA A 112 -6.43 1.52 11.43
C ALA A 112 -7.58 1.62 10.43
N LEU A 113 -8.80 1.85 10.91
CA LEU A 113 -9.92 2.27 10.08
C LEU A 113 -10.09 3.78 10.20
N PHE A 114 -9.86 4.48 9.10
CA PHE A 114 -10.08 5.92 8.95
C PHE A 114 -11.36 6.21 8.18
N VAL A 115 -12.04 7.29 8.55
CA VAL A 115 -13.24 7.77 7.85
C VAL A 115 -13.06 9.24 7.49
N ALA A 116 -13.38 9.59 6.25
CA ALA A 116 -13.34 10.94 5.74
C ALA A 116 -14.48 11.80 6.32
N GLU A 117 -14.13 12.99 6.77
CA GLU A 117 -15.06 14.01 7.27
C GLU A 117 -15.72 14.75 6.10
N ASP A 118 -16.99 15.11 6.26
CA ASP A 118 -17.75 15.97 5.34
C ASP A 118 -17.80 15.49 3.87
N MET A 119 -17.61 14.20 3.63
CA MET A 119 -17.67 13.60 2.29
C MET A 119 -18.97 12.82 2.06
N PRO A 120 -19.51 12.82 0.81
CA PRO A 120 -20.69 12.04 0.45
C PRO A 120 -20.53 10.55 0.74
N GLU A 121 -21.61 9.88 1.13
CA GLU A 121 -21.62 8.45 1.46
C GLU A 121 -21.16 7.55 0.31
N ASN A 122 -21.28 8.01 -0.93
CA ASN A 122 -20.87 7.30 -2.14
C ASN A 122 -19.48 7.71 -2.65
N TRP A 123 -18.73 8.54 -1.90
CA TRP A 123 -17.38 8.90 -2.30
C TRP A 123 -16.44 7.69 -2.13
N PRO A 124 -15.79 7.18 -3.19
CA PRO A 124 -15.07 5.90 -3.14
C PRO A 124 -13.98 5.82 -2.07
N PHE A 125 -13.38 6.95 -1.71
CA PHE A 125 -12.26 7.01 -0.76
C PHE A 125 -12.71 7.31 0.68
N ARG A 126 -14.01 7.30 0.98
CA ARG A 126 -14.53 7.74 2.28
C ARG A 126 -14.04 6.89 3.45
N CYS A 127 -13.90 5.57 3.29
CA CYS A 127 -13.33 4.67 4.28
C CYS A 127 -11.97 4.17 3.80
N LEU A 128 -10.96 4.24 4.67
CA LEU A 128 -9.62 3.70 4.45
C LEU A 128 -9.29 2.75 5.60
N LEU A 129 -9.05 1.48 5.29
CA LEU A 129 -8.52 0.50 6.23
C LEU A 129 -7.06 0.25 5.88
N ALA A 130 -6.14 0.45 6.81
CA ALA A 130 -4.72 0.31 6.53
C ALA A 130 -3.95 -0.30 7.69
N MET A 131 -2.93 -1.09 7.37
CA MET A 131 -1.87 -1.43 8.31
C MET A 131 -1.04 -0.20 8.63
N GLU A 132 -0.50 -0.16 9.84
CA GLU A 132 0.51 0.84 10.19
C GLU A 132 1.70 0.77 9.22
N PRO A 133 2.24 1.92 8.76
CA PRO A 133 3.40 1.93 7.91
C PRO A 133 4.60 1.25 8.54
N MET A 134 5.17 0.28 7.83
CA MET A 134 6.32 -0.47 8.32
C MET A 134 7.35 -0.75 7.22
N PRO A 135 8.67 -0.75 7.54
CA PRO A 135 9.23 -0.18 8.76
C PRO A 135 8.98 1.35 8.84
N PRO A 136 9.28 2.01 9.98
CA PRO A 136 9.22 3.46 10.05
C PRO A 136 10.05 4.11 8.95
N ARG A 137 9.61 5.25 8.41
CA ARG A 137 10.31 5.96 7.31
C ARG A 137 11.78 6.26 7.63
N THR A 138 12.12 6.48 8.89
CA THR A 138 13.51 6.71 9.34
C THR A 138 14.42 5.49 9.19
N ALA A 139 13.88 4.27 9.08
CA ALA A 139 14.66 3.04 8.95
C ALA A 139 15.60 3.06 7.73
N ARG A 140 15.20 3.75 6.64
CA ARG A 140 16.05 3.89 5.44
C ARG A 140 17.37 4.60 5.71
N GLN A 141 17.44 5.47 6.72
CA GLN A 141 18.65 6.22 7.09
C GLN A 141 19.75 5.29 7.63
N THR A 142 19.38 4.10 8.09
CA THR A 142 20.28 3.07 8.59
C THR A 142 20.32 1.84 7.68
N GLY A 143 19.95 1.98 6.40
CA GLY A 143 19.93 0.88 5.43
C GLY A 143 18.76 -0.09 5.55
N GLY A 144 17.71 0.28 6.29
CA GLY A 144 16.46 -0.47 6.37
C GLY A 144 15.64 -0.41 5.07
N LEU A 145 14.60 -1.24 4.99
CA LEU A 145 13.69 -1.24 3.85
C LEU A 145 12.89 0.06 3.75
N LEU A 146 12.42 0.34 2.53
CA LEU A 146 11.49 1.43 2.27
C LEU A 146 10.20 1.20 3.07
N SER A 147 9.69 2.24 3.72
CA SER A 147 8.41 2.16 4.43
C SER A 147 7.30 1.84 3.45
N HIS A 148 6.36 0.99 3.84
CA HIS A 148 5.21 0.61 3.04
C HIS A 148 4.05 0.23 3.95
N LEU A 149 2.86 0.17 3.37
CA LEU A 149 1.66 -0.29 4.04
C LEU A 149 0.73 -0.99 3.07
N HIS A 150 -0.08 -1.88 3.62
CA HIS A 150 -1.21 -2.47 2.92
C HIS A 150 -2.50 -1.78 3.33
N PHE A 151 -3.40 -1.61 2.38
CA PHE A 151 -4.66 -0.94 2.59
C PHE A 151 -5.80 -1.50 1.74
N GLN A 152 -7.01 -1.15 2.15
CA GLN A 152 -8.24 -1.27 1.40
C GLN A 152 -9.03 0.02 1.54
N TYR A 153 -9.86 0.33 0.56
CA TYR A 153 -10.68 1.54 0.60
C TYR A 153 -12.03 1.28 -0.07
N ALA A 154 -13.04 1.99 0.39
CA ALA A 154 -14.40 1.93 -0.14
C ALA A 154 -15.20 3.13 0.35
N SER A 155 -16.37 3.35 -0.24
CA SER A 155 -17.29 4.40 0.20
C SER A 155 -17.92 4.11 1.57
N GLN A 156 -18.08 2.83 1.90
CA GLN A 156 -18.71 2.37 3.14
C GLN A 156 -17.89 1.30 3.85
N ARG A 157 -17.93 1.35 5.19
CA ARG A 157 -17.22 0.42 6.08
C ARG A 157 -17.61 -1.04 5.84
N ASN A 158 -18.88 -1.32 5.58
CA ASN A 158 -19.41 -2.65 5.31
C ASN A 158 -19.00 -3.21 3.94
N LEU A 159 -18.20 -2.51 3.16
CA LEU A 159 -17.53 -3.07 1.98
C LEU A 159 -16.12 -3.57 2.32
N LEU A 160 -15.58 -3.16 3.47
CA LEU A 160 -14.24 -3.52 3.96
C LEU A 160 -14.31 -4.57 5.07
N VAL A 161 -15.21 -4.37 6.03
CA VAL A 161 -15.35 -5.20 7.24
C VAL A 161 -16.79 -5.68 7.40
N ASP A 162 -16.95 -6.99 7.57
CA ASP A 162 -18.22 -7.64 7.83
C ASP A 162 -18.80 -7.16 9.17
N PRO A 163 -20.03 -6.61 9.18
CA PRO A 163 -20.59 -5.96 10.37
C PRO A 163 -20.94 -6.95 11.48
N GLU A 164 -21.15 -8.23 11.16
CA GLU A 164 -21.52 -9.26 12.14
C GLU A 164 -20.27 -9.90 12.75
N THR A 165 -19.32 -10.30 11.89
CA THR A 165 -18.15 -11.07 12.29
C THR A 165 -16.93 -10.21 12.60
N GLN A 166 -16.95 -8.92 12.23
CA GLN A 166 -15.82 -7.99 12.32
C GLN A 166 -14.57 -8.50 11.58
N LYS A 167 -14.74 -9.27 10.50
CA LYS A 167 -13.66 -9.76 9.65
C LYS A 167 -13.60 -9.00 8.34
N LEU A 168 -12.44 -9.02 7.68
CA LEU A 168 -12.32 -8.45 6.34
C LEU A 168 -13.23 -9.18 5.34
N TYR A 169 -13.90 -8.44 4.47
CA TYR A 169 -14.65 -9.02 3.36
C TYR A 169 -13.73 -9.67 2.33
N ASN A 170 -12.61 -9.02 2.02
CA ASN A 170 -11.65 -9.54 1.04
C ASN A 170 -10.22 -9.54 1.62
N PRO A 171 -9.85 -10.54 2.43
CA PRO A 171 -8.51 -10.60 3.03
C PRO A 171 -7.36 -10.77 2.02
N MET A 172 -7.68 -11.12 0.76
CA MET A 172 -6.70 -11.30 -0.31
C MET A 172 -6.50 -10.06 -1.19
N TRP A 173 -7.30 -9.01 -0.97
CA TRP A 173 -7.08 -7.70 -1.59
C TRP A 173 -6.36 -6.81 -0.59
N TYR A 174 -5.10 -6.52 -0.88
CA TYR A 174 -4.26 -5.66 -0.06
C TYR A 174 -3.47 -4.76 -1.00
N ALA A 175 -4.14 -3.72 -1.48
CA ALA A 175 -3.50 -2.65 -2.20
C ALA A 175 -2.30 -2.15 -1.38
N THR A 176 -1.21 -1.80 -2.06
CA THR A 176 0.05 -1.50 -1.38
C THR A 176 0.62 -0.20 -1.89
N VAL A 177 1.05 0.65 -0.96
CA VAL A 177 1.87 1.82 -1.29
C VAL A 177 3.21 1.73 -0.57
N CYS A 178 4.24 2.31 -1.16
CA CYS A 178 5.55 2.49 -0.56
C CYS A 178 5.85 3.99 -0.41
N ASP A 179 6.82 4.33 0.43
CA ASP A 179 7.33 5.70 0.53
C ASP A 179 7.74 6.24 -0.86
N GLY A 180 7.08 7.33 -1.26
CA GLY A 180 7.22 7.94 -2.58
C GLY A 180 8.58 8.58 -2.83
N ASP A 181 9.39 8.79 -1.79
CA ASP A 181 10.75 9.34 -1.88
C ASP A 181 11.83 8.26 -1.95
N GLY A 182 11.45 7.00 -2.19
CA GLY A 182 12.36 5.87 -2.39
C GLY A 182 13.19 5.99 -3.68
N THR A 183 14.47 5.67 -3.58
CA THR A 183 15.39 5.49 -4.72
C THR A 183 15.06 4.22 -5.49
N LEU A 184 15.55 4.10 -6.73
CA LEU A 184 15.36 2.89 -7.54
C LEU A 184 15.90 1.62 -6.85
N LEU A 185 17.03 1.72 -6.16
CA LEU A 185 17.61 0.60 -5.40
C LEU A 185 16.67 0.14 -4.28
N GLU A 186 16.14 1.08 -3.50
CA GLU A 186 15.20 0.78 -2.41
C GLU A 186 13.91 0.15 -2.96
N LYS A 187 13.40 0.61 -4.11
CA LYS A 187 12.24 0.02 -4.80
C LYS A 187 12.52 -1.42 -5.23
N CYS A 188 13.69 -1.68 -5.82
CA CYS A 188 14.11 -3.04 -6.16
C CYS A 188 14.20 -3.91 -4.90
N ASN A 189 14.73 -3.36 -3.80
CA ASN A 189 14.87 -4.08 -2.53
C ASN A 189 13.53 -4.41 -1.87
N ILE A 190 12.46 -3.63 -2.11
CA ILE A 190 11.09 -4.06 -1.73
C ILE A 190 10.71 -5.34 -2.47
N VAL A 191 10.85 -5.37 -3.80
CA VAL A 191 10.54 -6.57 -4.59
C VAL A 191 11.36 -7.77 -4.11
N ARG A 192 12.65 -7.57 -3.81
CA ARG A 192 13.54 -8.63 -3.32
C ARG A 192 13.13 -9.13 -1.93
N ALA A 193 12.82 -8.21 -1.01
CA ALA A 193 12.40 -8.54 0.35
C ALA A 193 11.11 -9.36 0.40
N LEU A 194 10.12 -9.01 -0.43
CA LEU A 194 8.85 -9.76 -0.55
C LEU A 194 9.07 -11.24 -0.88
N HIS A 195 10.15 -11.56 -1.59
CA HIS A 195 10.49 -12.92 -2.03
C HIS A 195 11.67 -13.52 -1.25
N ARG A 196 12.03 -12.92 -0.11
CA ARG A 196 13.13 -13.36 0.76
C ARG A 196 14.48 -13.47 0.05
N LEU A 197 14.69 -12.64 -0.96
CA LEU A 197 15.96 -12.54 -1.67
C LEU A 197 16.93 -11.62 -0.90
N PRO A 198 18.25 -11.85 -0.97
CA PRO A 198 19.24 -10.93 -0.42
C PRO A 198 19.09 -9.54 -1.03
N LEU A 199 19.09 -8.50 -0.20
CA LEU A 199 19.01 -7.12 -0.67
C LEU A 199 20.26 -6.74 -1.45
N TRP A 200 20.10 -5.86 -2.43
CA TRP A 200 21.21 -5.24 -3.14
C TRP A 200 21.77 -4.07 -2.33
N ALA A 201 23.09 -4.02 -2.19
CA ALA A 201 23.80 -2.89 -1.59
C ALA A 201 23.93 -1.71 -2.58
N GLU A 202 23.99 -2.03 -3.88
CA GLU A 202 24.02 -1.10 -5.01
C GLU A 202 23.27 -1.72 -6.19
N LEU A 203 22.87 -0.91 -7.17
CA LEU A 203 22.26 -1.45 -8.38
C LEU A 203 23.27 -2.35 -9.10
N PRO A 204 22.90 -3.58 -9.50
CA PRO A 204 23.84 -4.48 -10.16
C PRO A 204 24.34 -3.88 -11.48
N GLU A 205 25.50 -4.31 -11.95
CA GLU A 205 25.94 -3.95 -13.30
C GLU A 205 24.95 -4.52 -14.34
N LYS A 206 24.72 -3.77 -15.43
CA LYS A 206 23.77 -4.13 -16.49
C LYS A 206 24.22 -5.33 -17.32
#